data_AF-A0A9D9H3C0-F1
#
_entry.id   AF-A0A9D9H3C0-F1
#
_cell.length_a   1.000
_cell.length_b   1.000
_cell.length_c   1.000
_cell.angle_alpha   90.00
_cell.angle_beta   90.00
_cell.angle_gamma   90.00
#
_symmetry.space_group_name_H-M   'P 1'
#
loop_
_entity.id
_entity.type
_entity.pdbx_description
1 polymer ?
#
loop_
_entity_poly.entity_id
_entity_poly.type
_entity_poly.pdbx_seq_one_letter_code
_entity_poly.pdbx_strand_id
1 'polypeptide(L)'
;MKNSVTSDRLNQVLFKIGNFIWDYPYSDIRNVVFINEDAFYSYMENQKIENTTLKSLIDEIENCIPFSLTEISHNIFMDAFYSTSYEEAENLCEKFKHQCKVNFLKEIRLIKSDLQWQKLVALCQKIREENLNFDFMIQKI
;
A
#
# COMPACT_ATOMS: atom_id res chain seq x y z
N MET A 1 5.28 -19.16 7.91
CA MET A 1 4.41 -18.36 8.80
C MET A 1 4.55 -16.91 8.37
N LYS A 2 3.48 -16.28 7.86
CA LYS A 2 3.48 -14.83 7.66
C LYS A 2 3.46 -14.21 9.06
N ASN A 3 4.51 -13.50 9.45
CA ASN A 3 4.51 -12.79 10.73
C ASN A 3 3.43 -11.72 10.66
N SER A 4 2.33 -11.92 11.39
CA SER A 4 1.26 -10.92 11.44
C SER A 4 1.75 -9.68 12.17
N VAL A 5 1.58 -8.51 11.57
CA VAL A 5 1.92 -7.23 12.20
C VAL A 5 1.04 -7.00 13.44
N THR A 6 1.62 -6.58 14.57
CA THR A 6 0.84 -6.27 15.78
C THR A 6 0.06 -4.95 15.64
N SER A 7 -0.87 -4.67 16.56
CA SER A 7 -1.60 -3.39 16.58
C SER A 7 -0.70 -2.17 16.71
N ASP A 8 0.20 -2.22 17.68
CA ASP A 8 1.13 -1.12 17.90
C ASP A 8 2.05 -0.94 16.69
N ARG A 9 2.52 -2.04 16.09
CA ARG A 9 3.40 -1.96 14.93
C ARG A 9 2.67 -1.41 13.71
N LEU A 10 1.43 -1.84 13.44
CA LEU A 10 0.61 -1.32 12.35
C LEU A 10 0.42 0.20 12.50
N ASN A 11 0.07 0.66 13.70
CA ASN A 11 -0.10 2.09 13.98
C ASN A 11 1.22 2.85 13.76
N GLN A 12 2.34 2.36 14.28
CA GLN A 12 3.65 2.97 14.09
C GLN A 12 4.01 3.10 12.61
N VAL A 13 3.81 2.04 11.82
CA VAL A 13 4.12 2.03 10.38
C VAL A 13 3.22 3.02 9.64
N LEU A 14 1.90 3.02 9.91
CA LEU A 14 0.97 3.97 9.32
C LEU A 14 1.37 5.41 9.63
N PHE A 15 1.68 5.74 10.89
CA PHE A 15 2.15 7.09 11.27
C PHE A 15 3.44 7.48 10.55
N LYS A 16 4.41 6.56 10.41
CA LYS A 16 5.63 6.84 9.65
C LYS A 16 5.34 7.14 8.19
N ILE A 17 4.46 6.37 7.55
CA ILE A 17 4.05 6.58 6.16
C ILE A 17 3.32 7.93 6.03
N GLY A 18 2.35 8.20 6.90
CA GLY A 18 1.56 9.44 6.89
C GLY A 18 2.44 10.68 7.02
N ASN A 19 3.27 10.74 8.07
CA ASN A 19 4.20 11.84 8.28
C ASN A 19 5.16 11.99 7.10
N PHE A 20 5.71 10.89 6.58
CA PHE A 20 6.58 10.96 5.41
C PHE A 20 5.89 11.56 4.19
N ILE A 21 4.65 11.19 3.89
CA ILE A 21 3.92 11.70 2.72
C ILE A 21 3.55 13.18 2.87
N TRP A 22 3.12 13.59 4.07
CA TRP A 22 2.67 14.96 4.34
C TRP A 22 3.83 15.94 4.53
N ASP A 23 4.92 15.50 5.17
CA ASP A 23 6.09 16.32 5.43
C ASP A 23 7.19 16.16 4.37
N TYR A 24 6.94 15.41 3.29
CA TYR A 24 7.96 15.17 2.26
C TYR A 24 8.45 16.52 1.71
N PRO A 25 9.77 16.78 1.69
CA PRO A 25 10.30 18.06 1.24
C PRO A 25 10.30 18.11 -0.30
N TYR A 26 9.12 18.29 -0.89
CA TYR A 26 8.92 18.34 -2.34
C TYR A 26 9.80 19.40 -3.03
N SER A 27 10.18 20.45 -2.29
CA SER A 27 11.10 21.51 -2.75
C SER A 27 12.52 21.03 -3.02
N ASP A 28 12.94 19.89 -2.45
CA ASP A 28 14.30 19.39 -2.54
C ASP A 28 14.54 18.55 -3.80
N ILE A 29 13.47 18.14 -4.48
CA ILE A 29 13.54 17.47 -5.77
C ILE A 29 13.94 18.50 -6.83
N ARG A 30 15.23 18.56 -7.16
CA ARG A 30 15.77 19.41 -8.23
C ARG A 30 15.95 18.63 -9.52
N ASN A 31 15.65 19.26 -10.65
CA ASN A 31 15.90 18.73 -12.00
C ASN A 31 15.21 17.39 -12.32
N VAL A 32 14.09 17.09 -11.66
CA VAL A 32 13.26 15.92 -11.98
C VAL A 32 11.88 16.42 -12.40
N VAL A 33 11.40 15.91 -13.52
CA VAL A 33 10.02 16.11 -13.99
C VAL A 33 9.36 14.74 -14.00
N PHE A 34 8.30 14.59 -13.23
CA PHE A 34 7.49 13.37 -13.25
C PHE A 34 6.49 13.46 -14.40
N ILE A 35 6.55 12.49 -15.32
CA ILE A 35 5.69 12.44 -16.50
C ILE A 35 4.23 12.14 -16.16
N ASN A 36 3.99 11.49 -15.02
CA ASN A 36 2.68 11.17 -14.47
C ASN A 36 2.80 10.89 -12.97
N GLU A 37 1.66 10.69 -12.31
CA GLU A 37 1.63 10.37 -10.87
C GLU A 37 2.32 9.05 -10.54
N ASP A 38 2.21 8.03 -11.40
CA ASP A 38 2.75 6.71 -11.11
C ASP A 38 4.28 6.76 -11.06
N ALA A 39 4.93 7.51 -11.97
CA ALA A 39 6.36 7.78 -11.93
C ALA A 39 6.78 8.51 -10.65
N PHE A 40 5.93 9.42 -10.15
CA PHE A 40 6.15 10.08 -8.86
C PHE A 40 6.07 9.09 -7.69
N TYR A 41 5.05 8.22 -7.65
CA TYR A 41 4.92 7.24 -6.56
C TYR A 41 6.01 6.15 -6.62
N SER A 42 6.42 5.71 -7.81
CA SER A 42 7.59 4.81 -7.96
C SER A 42 8.89 5.45 -7.45
N TYR A 43 9.06 6.76 -7.63
CA TYR A 43 10.18 7.49 -7.03
C TYR A 43 10.08 7.53 -5.51
N MET A 44 8.89 7.85 -4.98
CA MET A 44 8.60 7.94 -3.54
C MET A 44 8.82 6.63 -2.81
N GLU A 45 8.44 5.50 -3.41
CA GLU A 45 8.61 4.16 -2.85
C GLU A 45 10.06 3.84 -2.47
N ASN A 46 11.02 4.37 -3.22
CA ASN A 46 12.44 4.13 -3.01
C ASN A 46 13.11 5.15 -2.09
N GLN A 47 12.36 6.17 -1.63
CA GLN A 47 12.88 7.15 -0.68
C GLN A 47 13.05 6.53 0.70
N LYS A 48 14.11 6.97 1.39
CA LYS A 48 14.42 6.49 2.72
C LYS A 48 13.59 7.21 3.77
N ILE A 49 13.02 6.41 4.67
CA ILE A 49 12.40 6.84 5.92
C ILE A 49 13.29 6.24 7.02
N GLU A 50 14.14 7.07 7.62
CA GLU A 50 15.18 6.62 8.56
C GLU A 50 16.08 5.53 7.91
N ASN A 51 15.99 4.29 8.39
CA ASN A 51 16.81 3.14 7.97
C ASN A 51 16.08 2.19 7.00
N THR A 52 14.89 2.53 6.53
CA THR A 52 14.08 1.70 5.63
C THR A 52 13.57 2.52 4.45
N THR A 53 12.87 1.91 3.50
CA THR A 53 12.18 2.60 2.40
C THR A 53 10.68 2.65 2.63
N LEU A 54 10.00 3.58 1.96
CA LEU A 54 8.54 3.62 1.94
C LEU A 54 7.96 2.28 1.44
N LYS A 55 8.55 1.71 0.38
CA LYS A 55 8.18 0.41 -0.15
C LYS A 55 8.22 -0.68 0.91
N SER A 56 9.33 -0.79 1.65
CA SER A 56 9.48 -1.82 2.68
C SER A 56 8.48 -1.65 3.83
N LEU A 57 8.14 -0.41 4.21
CA LEU A 57 7.09 -0.16 5.20
C LEU A 57 5.70 -0.57 4.70
N ILE A 58 5.38 -0.28 3.44
CA ILE A 58 4.11 -0.67 2.83
C ILE A 58 4.01 -2.18 2.68
N ASP A 59 5.08 -2.84 2.23
CA ASP A 59 5.15 -4.29 2.11
C ASP A 59 4.96 -4.99 3.47
N GLU A 60 5.47 -4.39 4.56
CA GLU A 60 5.28 -4.88 5.92
C GLU A 60 3.78 -4.96 6.28
N ILE A 61 3.00 -3.93 5.92
CA ILE A 61 1.58 -3.82 6.27
C ILE A 61 0.63 -4.20 5.13
N GLU A 62 1.12 -4.81 4.05
CA GLU A 62 0.32 -5.08 2.83
C GLU A 62 -0.98 -5.85 3.13
N ASN A 63 -0.96 -6.78 4.08
CA ASN A 63 -2.17 -7.54 4.44
C ASN A 63 -3.10 -6.77 5.40
N CYS A 64 -2.83 -5.50 5.67
CA CYS A 64 -3.63 -4.64 6.54
C CYS A 64 -4.18 -3.43 5.79
N ILE A 65 -3.78 -3.18 4.54
CA ILE A 65 -4.22 -1.99 3.79
C ILE A 65 -5.55 -2.26 3.07
N PRO A 66 -6.48 -1.29 3.07
CA PRO A 66 -7.64 -1.34 2.20
C PRO A 66 -7.21 -1.19 0.74
N PHE A 67 -7.73 -2.06 -0.12
CA PHE A 67 -7.53 -1.92 -1.56
C PHE A 67 -8.46 -0.85 -2.12
N SER A 68 -7.88 0.23 -2.63
CA SER A 68 -8.60 1.22 -3.44
C SER A 68 -8.58 0.76 -4.89
N LEU A 69 -9.75 0.37 -5.41
CA LEU A 69 -9.92 0.02 -6.81
C LEU A 69 -10.08 1.30 -7.65
N THR A 70 -9.10 1.55 -8.51
CA THR A 70 -9.17 2.53 -9.59
C THR A 70 -9.41 1.82 -10.93
N GLU A 71 -9.82 2.56 -11.96
CA GLU A 71 -9.96 2.05 -13.33
C GLU A 71 -8.67 1.34 -13.80
N ILE A 72 -7.50 1.90 -13.48
CA ILE A 72 -6.19 1.30 -13.79
C ILE A 72 -6.05 -0.07 -13.11
N SER A 73 -6.25 -0.15 -11.79
CA SER A 73 -6.15 -1.44 -11.09
C SER A 73 -7.20 -2.45 -11.56
N HIS A 74 -8.41 -1.99 -11.92
CA HIS A 74 -9.43 -2.86 -12.46
C HIS A 74 -9.01 -3.44 -13.82
N ASN A 75 -8.48 -2.62 -14.73
CA ASN A 75 -8.02 -3.07 -16.03
C ASN A 75 -6.87 -4.08 -15.90
N ILE A 76 -5.90 -3.84 -15.02
CA ILE A 76 -4.80 -4.79 -14.76
C ILE A 76 -5.35 -6.14 -14.25
N PHE A 77 -6.36 -6.10 -13.36
CA PHE A 77 -7.01 -7.31 -12.88
C PHE A 77 -7.76 -8.05 -14.00
N MET A 78 -8.48 -7.34 -14.87
CA MET A 78 -9.18 -7.94 -16.01
C MET A 78 -8.20 -8.54 -17.01
N ASP A 79 -7.07 -7.87 -17.29
CA ASP A 79 -6.01 -8.39 -18.14
C ASP A 79 -5.43 -9.68 -17.55
N ALA A 80 -5.22 -9.74 -16.23
CA ALA A 80 -4.76 -10.96 -15.55
C ALA A 80 -5.78 -12.10 -15.69
N PHE A 81 -7.07 -11.78 -15.58
CA PHE A 81 -8.17 -12.74 -15.68
C PHE A 81 -8.31 -13.33 -17.08
N TYR A 82 -8.08 -12.52 -18.12
CA TYR A 82 -8.13 -12.95 -19.52
C TYR A 82 -6.79 -13.45 -20.07
N SER A 83 -5.74 -13.45 -19.25
CA SER A 83 -4.42 -13.94 -19.64
C SER A 83 -4.48 -15.40 -20.10
N THR A 84 -3.73 -15.72 -21.15
CA THR A 84 -3.64 -17.07 -21.71
C THR A 84 -2.45 -17.86 -21.17
N SER A 85 -1.54 -17.19 -20.45
CA SER A 85 -0.38 -17.78 -19.81
C SER A 85 -0.43 -17.59 -18.29
N TYR A 86 -0.04 -18.62 -17.55
CA TYR A 86 0.11 -18.54 -16.10
C TYR A 86 1.16 -17.51 -15.70
N GLU A 87 2.31 -17.48 -16.39
CA GLU A 87 3.40 -16.53 -16.11
C GLU A 87 2.95 -15.08 -16.35
N GLU A 88 2.17 -14.84 -17.39
CA GLU A 88 1.60 -13.53 -17.68
C GLU A 88 0.58 -13.11 -16.62
N ALA A 89 -0.30 -14.04 -16.20
CA ALA A 89 -1.27 -13.81 -15.16
C ALA A 89 -0.60 -13.47 -13.81
N GLU A 90 0.48 -14.17 -13.47
CA GLU A 90 1.26 -13.92 -12.25
C GLU A 90 1.91 -12.53 -12.28
N ASN A 91 2.55 -12.16 -13.39
CA ASN A 91 3.12 -10.83 -13.59
C ASN A 91 2.07 -9.71 -13.48
N LEU A 92 0.87 -9.92 -14.01
CA LEU A 92 -0.23 -8.97 -13.92
C LEU A 92 -0.81 -8.89 -12.49
N CYS A 93 -0.87 -10.00 -11.76
CA CYS A 93 -1.24 -10.01 -10.35
C CYS A 93 -0.27 -9.18 -9.49
N GLU A 94 1.04 -9.29 -9.73
CA GLU A 94 2.03 -8.48 -9.02
C GLU A 94 1.91 -6.98 -9.36
N LYS A 95 1.66 -6.65 -10.64
CA LYS A 95 1.35 -5.27 -11.06
C LYS A 95 0.09 -4.74 -10.39
N PHE A 96 -0.95 -5.56 -10.27
CA PHE A 96 -2.20 -5.20 -9.59
C PHE A 96 -1.95 -4.88 -8.11
N LYS A 97 -1.23 -5.74 -7.39
CA LYS A 97 -0.88 -5.50 -5.98
C LYS A 97 -0.09 -4.20 -5.81
N HIS A 98 0.90 -3.97 -6.67
CA HIS A 98 1.67 -2.73 -6.67
C HIS A 98 0.76 -1.52 -6.91
N GLN A 99 -0.15 -1.57 -7.88
CA GLN A 99 -1.08 -0.47 -8.14
C GLN A 99 -1.99 -0.19 -6.93
N CYS A 100 -2.47 -1.22 -6.25
CA CYS A 100 -3.26 -1.07 -5.03
C CYS A 100 -2.48 -0.36 -3.90
N LYS A 101 -1.20 -0.70 -3.73
CA LYS A 101 -0.30 -0.02 -2.77
C LYS A 101 -0.13 1.47 -3.13
N VAL A 102 0.10 1.77 -4.40
CA VAL A 102 0.19 3.14 -4.91
C VAL A 102 -1.11 3.91 -4.66
N ASN A 103 -2.27 3.31 -4.96
CA ASN A 103 -3.57 3.93 -4.71
C ASN A 103 -3.77 4.22 -3.21
N PHE A 104 -3.36 3.31 -2.33
CA PHE A 104 -3.41 3.54 -0.88
C PHE A 104 -2.57 4.75 -0.44
N LEU A 105 -1.35 4.89 -0.98
CA LEU A 105 -0.50 6.06 -0.73
C LEU A 105 -1.14 7.36 -1.26
N LYS A 106 -1.82 7.30 -2.41
CA LYS A 106 -2.61 8.42 -2.95
C LYS A 106 -3.71 8.84 -1.97
N GLU A 107 -4.48 7.89 -1.44
CA GLU A 107 -5.53 8.19 -0.45
C GLU A 107 -4.98 8.82 0.82
N ILE A 108 -3.84 8.33 1.35
CA ILE A 108 -3.19 8.94 2.53
C ILE A 108 -2.86 10.42 2.27
N ARG A 109 -2.34 10.74 1.08
CA ARG A 109 -2.01 12.12 0.70
C ARG A 109 -3.24 13.03 0.67
N LEU A 110 -4.43 12.49 0.42
CA LEU A 110 -5.68 13.25 0.33
C LEU A 110 -6.37 13.46 1.68
N ILE A 111 -5.91 12.82 2.75
CA ILE A 111 -6.44 13.03 4.10
C ILE A 111 -6.10 14.44 4.58
N LYS A 112 -7.11 15.18 5.05
CA LYS A 112 -6.97 16.58 5.49
C LYS A 112 -7.40 16.81 6.94
N SER A 113 -7.81 15.76 7.66
CA SER A 113 -8.31 15.88 9.02
C SER A 113 -7.94 14.66 9.87
N ASP A 114 -7.76 14.89 11.16
CA ASP A 114 -7.48 13.84 12.15
C ASP A 114 -8.59 12.78 12.17
N LEU A 115 -9.84 13.18 11.95
CA LEU A 115 -10.98 12.25 11.88
C LEU A 115 -10.85 11.29 10.69
N GLN A 116 -10.43 11.78 9.51
CA GLN A 116 -10.20 10.93 8.35
C GLN A 116 -9.02 9.97 8.60
N TRP A 117 -7.95 10.46 9.23
CA TRP A 117 -6.81 9.64 9.63
C TRP A 117 -7.22 8.52 10.60
N GLN A 118 -7.95 8.85 11.67
CA GLN A 118 -8.45 7.88 12.64
C GLN A 118 -9.33 6.81 11.98
N LYS A 119 -10.19 7.20 11.03
CA LYS A 119 -11.01 6.25 10.26
C LYS A 119 -10.18 5.32 9.38
N LEU A 120 -9.13 5.84 8.72
CA LEU A 120 -8.20 5.02 7.93
C LEU A 120 -7.51 3.98 8.82
N VAL A 121 -6.96 4.44 9.95
CA VAL A 121 -6.28 3.56 10.91
C VAL A 121 -7.23 2.47 11.42
N ALA A 122 -8.46 2.84 11.80
CA ALA A 122 -9.48 1.87 12.24
C ALA A 122 -9.83 0.85 11.15
N LEU A 123 -9.89 1.26 9.89
CA LEU A 123 -10.12 0.35 8.75
C LEU A 123 -8.97 -0.64 8.59
N CYS A 124 -7.71 -0.17 8.64
CA CYS A 124 -6.55 -1.05 8.55
C CYS A 124 -6.48 -2.06 9.71
N GLN A 125 -6.85 -1.62 10.92
CA GLN A 125 -6.94 -2.46 12.11
C GLN A 125 -7.98 -3.57 11.94
N LYS A 126 -9.16 -3.22 11.43
CA LYS A 126 -10.22 -4.18 11.12
C LYS A 126 -9.77 -5.23 10.10
N ILE A 127 -9.14 -4.81 9.01
CA ILE A 127 -8.60 -5.72 7.98
C ILE A 127 -7.57 -6.67 8.58
N ARG A 128 -6.66 -6.17 9.43
CA ARG A 128 -5.70 -7.04 10.13
C ARG A 128 -6.42 -8.12 10.95
N GLU A 129 -7.40 -7.74 11.75
CA GLU A 129 -8.15 -8.68 12.61
C GLU A 129 -8.90 -9.73 11.78
N GLU A 130 -9.52 -9.34 10.68
CA GLU A 130 -10.20 -10.25 9.76
C GLU A 130 -9.21 -11.25 9.13
N ASN A 131 -8.04 -10.80 8.68
CA ASN A 131 -7.02 -11.66 8.10
C ASN A 131 -6.38 -12.60 9.12
N LEU A 132 -6.16 -12.14 10.35
CA LEU A 132 -5.72 -12.99 11.47
C LEU A 132 -6.71 -14.13 11.76
N ASN A 133 -8.00 -13.80 11.78
CA ASN A 133 -9.06 -14.78 12.01
C ASN A 133 -9.16 -15.79 10.86
N PHE A 134 -8.99 -15.34 9.62
CA PHE A 134 -8.98 -16.19 8.43
C PHE A 134 -7.80 -17.19 8.44
N ASP A 135 -6.59 -16.71 8.73
CA ASP A 135 -5.40 -17.57 8.85
C ASP A 135 -5.56 -18.63 9.95
N PHE A 136 -6.18 -18.26 11.08
CA PHE A 136 -6.49 -19.19 12.16
C PHE A 136 -7.51 -20.26 11.76
N MET A 137 -8.49 -19.92 10.92
CA MET A 137 -9.49 -20.87 10.42
C MET A 137 -8.88 -21.89 9.45
N ILE A 138 -7.98 -21.45 8.55
CA ILE A 138 -7.29 -22.37 7.61
C ILE A 138 -6.39 -23.36 8.33
N GLN A 139 -5.71 -22.96 9.41
CA GLN A 139 -4.82 -23.87 10.16
C GLN A 139 -5.56 -25.01 10.89
N LYS A 140 -6.89 -24.95 11.00
CA LYS A 140 -7.72 -25.95 11.69
C LYS A 140 -8.41 -26.94 10.76
N ILE A 141 -8.29 -26.77 9.44
CA ILE A 141 -8.81 -27.67 8.39
C ILE A 141 -7.70 -28.62 7.98
#